data_AF-A0AAV3UQJ1-F1
#
_entry.id   AF-A0AAV3UQJ1-F1
#
_cell.length_a   1.000
_cell.length_b   1.000
_cell.length_c   1.000
_cell.angle_alpha   90.00
_cell.angle_beta   90.00
_cell.angle_gamma   90.00
#
_symmetry.space_group_name_H-M   'P 1'
#
loop_
_entity.id
_entity.type
_entity.pdbx_description
1 polymer ?
#
loop_
_entity_poly.entity_id
_entity_poly.type
_entity_poly.pdbx_seq_one_letter_code
_entity_poly.pdbx_strand_id
1 'polypeptide(L)'
;MLGDFSYVDRMALITTLEMAAGTLGAGGIALFRTGKVDTLYVANGLLAGLVGITGIADAITWPGGIVVGLLAGIQLPLVFEFVENRLKFDDVCAVFPVHGSAGVLGILTFSFVSTEGFTVDALAAQMLGVLVITIWTVVATHLVFTIAKILGQARVTPKHERDGLDVSEHGIDTYPEFGGQIQSRMEVHSERTAVCRTTAVLNWSPPSYAQTNSVKQRRRCLKLAPQVSQ
;
A
#
# COMPACT_ATOMS: atom_id res chain seq x y z
N MET A 1 25.74 22.25 -27.59
CA MET A 1 24.72 21.78 -26.61
C MET A 1 24.63 20.24 -26.59
N LEU A 2 25.77 19.54 -26.72
CA LEU A 2 25.89 18.09 -26.47
C LEU A 2 26.84 17.97 -25.28
N GLY A 3 26.33 18.21 -24.08
CA GLY A 3 27.12 17.97 -22.86
C GLY A 3 27.35 16.47 -22.77
N ASP A 4 28.63 16.07 -22.78
CA ASP A 4 29.17 14.71 -22.72
C ASP A 4 28.16 13.58 -22.50
N PHE A 5 27.76 12.90 -23.58
CA PHE A 5 26.93 11.69 -23.51
C PHE A 5 27.50 10.65 -22.53
N SER A 6 28.83 10.59 -22.40
CA SER A 6 29.53 9.73 -21.44
C SER A 6 29.12 9.95 -19.99
N TYR A 7 28.73 11.17 -19.61
CA TYR A 7 28.22 11.49 -18.29
C TYR A 7 26.84 10.88 -18.07
N VAL A 8 25.91 11.12 -19.00
CA VAL A 8 24.54 10.59 -18.94
C VAL A 8 24.53 9.07 -18.99
N ASP A 9 25.37 8.48 -19.85
CA ASP A 9 25.53 7.03 -19.98
C ASP A 9 26.01 6.40 -18.67
N ARG A 10 26.95 7.07 -17.97
CA ARG A 10 27.41 6.63 -16.64
C ARG A 10 26.26 6.65 -15.63
N MET A 11 25.47 7.72 -15.60
CA MET A 11 24.32 7.83 -14.68
C MET A 11 23.30 6.71 -14.91
N ALA A 12 22.96 6.46 -16.18
CA ALA A 12 22.03 5.40 -16.55
C ALA A 12 22.57 4.01 -16.16
N LEU A 13 23.86 3.76 -16.37
CA LEU A 13 24.51 2.51 -16.00
C LEU A 13 24.53 2.29 -14.48
N ILE A 14 24.91 3.30 -13.69
CA ILE A 14 24.94 3.17 -12.22
C ILE A 14 23.51 2.95 -11.69
N THR A 15 22.54 3.73 -12.17
CA THR A 15 21.13 3.59 -11.76
C THR A 15 20.57 2.20 -12.03
N THR A 16 20.89 1.61 -13.18
CA THR A 16 20.43 0.25 -13.54
C THR A 16 21.16 -0.85 -12.77
N LEU A 17 22.45 -0.68 -12.48
CA LEU A 17 23.19 -1.60 -11.62
C LEU A 17 22.65 -1.59 -10.18
N GLU A 18 22.28 -0.42 -9.65
CA GLU A 18 21.71 -0.31 -8.31
C GLU A 18 20.31 -0.88 -8.19
N MET A 19 19.49 -0.70 -9.23
CA MET A 19 18.21 -1.36 -9.37
C MET A 19 18.37 -2.89 -9.26
N ALA A 20 19.32 -3.46 -10.00
CA ALA A 20 19.62 -4.90 -9.95
C ALA A 20 20.19 -5.33 -8.59
N ALA A 21 21.12 -4.54 -8.03
CA ALA A 21 21.73 -4.78 -6.73
C ALA A 21 20.70 -4.76 -5.59
N GLY A 22 19.76 -3.81 -5.57
CA GLY A 22 18.68 -3.74 -4.59
C GLY A 22 17.73 -4.92 -4.68
N THR A 23 17.41 -5.35 -5.91
CA THR A 23 16.64 -6.56 -6.17
C THR A 23 17.31 -7.81 -5.57
N LEU A 24 18.62 -7.97 -5.81
CA LEU A 24 19.41 -9.08 -5.26
C LEU A 24 19.56 -8.98 -3.74
N GLY A 25 19.74 -7.78 -3.19
CA GLY A 25 19.86 -7.54 -1.76
C GLY A 25 18.60 -7.94 -1.00
N ALA A 26 17.44 -7.44 -1.43
CA ALA A 26 16.16 -7.73 -0.80
C ALA A 26 15.73 -9.20 -1.00
N GLY A 27 15.86 -9.72 -2.21
CA GLY A 27 15.56 -11.12 -2.51
C GLY A 27 16.49 -12.08 -1.76
N GLY A 28 17.77 -11.75 -1.67
CA GLY A 28 18.78 -12.54 -0.97
C GLY A 28 18.53 -12.61 0.54
N ILE A 29 18.27 -11.48 1.20
CA ILE A 29 17.97 -11.48 2.64
C ILE A 29 16.63 -12.16 2.95
N ALA A 30 15.61 -11.97 2.10
CA ALA A 30 14.33 -12.63 2.25
C ALA A 30 14.47 -14.16 2.11
N LEU A 31 15.19 -14.62 1.09
CA LEU A 31 15.50 -16.03 0.88
C LEU A 31 16.29 -16.62 2.04
N PHE A 32 17.30 -15.90 2.53
CA PHE A 32 18.11 -16.35 3.66
C PHE A 32 17.30 -16.51 4.95
N ARG A 33 16.38 -15.59 5.24
CA ARG A 33 15.58 -15.62 6.48
C ARG A 33 14.37 -16.55 6.42
N THR A 34 13.70 -16.62 5.28
CA THR A 34 12.41 -17.32 5.15
C THR A 34 12.50 -18.64 4.38
N GLY A 35 13.63 -18.88 3.70
CA GLY A 35 13.80 -20.01 2.78
C GLY A 35 13.04 -19.86 1.46
N LYS A 36 12.38 -18.72 1.21
CA LYS A 36 11.61 -18.45 0.00
C LYS A 36 11.91 -17.06 -0.54
N VAL A 37 11.89 -16.92 -1.87
CA VAL A 37 11.96 -15.60 -2.52
C VAL A 37 10.57 -14.97 -2.48
N ASP A 38 10.45 -13.84 -1.80
CA ASP A 38 9.22 -13.06 -1.76
C ASP A 38 9.20 -12.05 -2.91
N THR A 39 8.20 -12.14 -3.80
CA THR A 39 8.09 -11.29 -4.97
C THR A 39 7.84 -9.82 -4.63
N LEU A 40 7.17 -9.53 -3.51
CA LEU A 40 6.93 -8.16 -3.06
C LEU A 40 8.22 -7.53 -2.54
N TYR A 41 9.03 -8.28 -1.77
CA TYR A 41 10.34 -7.77 -1.34
C TYR A 41 11.32 -7.62 -2.50
N VAL A 42 11.27 -8.49 -3.51
CA VAL A 42 12.07 -8.33 -4.73
C VAL A 42 11.67 -7.08 -5.49
N ALA A 43 10.37 -6.87 -5.72
CA ALA A 43 9.86 -5.69 -6.43
C ALA A 43 10.14 -4.38 -5.66
N ASN A 44 9.95 -4.37 -4.34
CA ASN A 44 10.25 -3.20 -3.52
C ASN A 44 11.76 -3.01 -3.32
N GLY A 45 12.56 -4.08 -3.32
CA GLY A 45 14.02 -4.01 -3.28
C GLY A 45 14.61 -3.36 -4.52
N LEU A 46 14.01 -3.62 -5.69
CA LEU A 46 14.30 -2.91 -6.93
C LEU A 46 14.13 -1.40 -6.76
N LEU A 47 12.99 -0.98 -6.20
CA LEU A 47 12.69 0.43 -5.93
C LEU A 47 13.61 1.02 -4.86
N ALA A 48 13.95 0.27 -3.82
CA ALA A 48 14.85 0.74 -2.77
C ALA A 48 16.26 1.01 -3.30
N GLY A 49 16.77 0.17 -4.20
CA GLY A 49 18.03 0.42 -4.91
C GLY A 49 17.97 1.68 -5.77
N LEU A 50 16.87 1.90 -6.49
CA LEU A 50 16.64 3.13 -7.24
C LEU A 50 16.59 4.37 -6.35
N VAL A 51 15.92 4.28 -5.21
CA VAL A 51 15.83 5.40 -4.25
C VAL A 51 17.21 5.73 -3.69
N GLY A 52 18.00 4.72 -3.30
CA GLY A 52 19.31 4.90 -2.69
C GLY A 52 20.28 5.75 -3.53
N ILE A 53 20.21 5.62 -4.86
CA ILE A 53 21.10 6.34 -5.78
C ILE A 53 20.67 7.76 -6.12
N THR A 54 19.37 8.08 -6.00
CA THR A 54 18.79 9.30 -6.58
C THR A 54 19.48 10.61 -6.17
N GLY A 55 20.00 10.69 -4.95
CA GLY A 55 20.66 11.89 -4.43
C GLY A 55 22.18 11.93 -4.61
N ILE A 56 22.80 10.89 -5.18
CA ILE A 56 24.27 10.74 -5.21
C ILE A 56 24.82 10.29 -6.57
N ALA A 57 23.94 10.03 -7.56
CA ALA A 57 24.30 9.38 -8.83
C ALA A 57 25.47 10.04 -9.57
N ASP A 58 25.54 11.38 -9.51
CA ASP A 58 26.51 12.20 -10.21
C ASP A 58 27.95 12.01 -9.73
N ALA A 59 28.11 11.73 -8.44
CA ALA A 59 29.36 11.87 -7.71
C ALA A 59 29.86 10.56 -7.06
N ILE A 60 29.38 9.40 -7.52
CA ILE A 60 29.84 8.09 -7.01
C ILE A 60 30.50 7.21 -8.07
N THR A 61 31.26 6.23 -7.60
CA THR A 61 31.86 5.18 -8.44
C THR A 61 30.87 4.04 -8.70
N TRP A 62 30.96 3.39 -9.87
CA TRP A 62 30.07 2.26 -10.20
C TRP A 62 30.14 1.06 -9.22
N PRO A 63 31.31 0.68 -8.63
CA PRO A 63 31.33 -0.36 -7.60
C PRO A 63 30.68 0.12 -6.31
N GLY A 64 30.87 1.40 -5.97
CA GLY A 64 30.21 2.04 -4.84
C GLY A 64 28.69 1.98 -4.97
N GLY A 65 28.17 2.25 -6.17
CA GLY A 65 26.75 2.14 -6.44
C GLY A 65 26.20 0.75 -6.17
N ILE A 66 26.84 -0.32 -6.70
CA ILE A 66 26.43 -1.71 -6.43
C ILE A 66 26.33 -1.98 -4.92
N VAL A 67 27.28 -1.48 -4.12
CA VAL A 67 27.27 -1.63 -2.67
C VAL A 67 26.08 -0.90 -2.04
N VAL A 68 25.82 0.36 -2.44
CA VAL A 68 24.68 1.14 -1.95
C VAL A 68 23.36 0.46 -2.30
N GLY A 69 23.18 0.04 -3.56
CA GLY A 69 22.00 -0.69 -4.01
C GLY A 69 21.77 -1.98 -3.21
N LEU A 70 22.81 -2.79 -2.99
CA LEU A 70 22.71 -4.00 -2.16
C LEU A 70 22.27 -3.68 -0.73
N LEU A 71 22.86 -2.67 -0.09
CA LEU A 71 22.52 -2.27 1.27
C LEU A 71 21.08 -1.72 1.36
N ALA A 72 20.66 -0.91 0.38
CA ALA A 72 19.31 -0.39 0.26
C ALA A 72 18.26 -1.49 0.08
N GLY A 73 18.60 -2.56 -0.64
CA GLY A 73 17.77 -3.76 -0.76
C GLY A 73 17.73 -4.59 0.53
N ILE A 74 18.89 -4.85 1.15
CA ILE A 74 19.00 -5.68 2.37
C ILE A 74 18.24 -5.05 3.55
N GLN A 75 18.29 -3.73 3.71
CA GLN A 75 17.61 -3.06 4.81
C GLN A 75 16.08 -3.17 4.72
N LEU A 76 15.53 -3.33 3.51
CA LEU A 76 14.10 -3.17 3.26
C LEU A 76 13.23 -4.14 4.07
N PRO A 77 13.45 -5.47 4.03
CA PRO A 77 12.64 -6.39 4.84
C PRO A 77 12.84 -6.19 6.35
N LEU A 78 14.04 -5.74 6.75
CA LEU A 78 14.37 -5.49 8.16
C LEU A 78 13.59 -4.28 8.70
N VAL A 79 13.58 -3.18 7.94
CA VAL A 79 12.87 -1.95 8.32
C VAL A 79 11.36 -2.15 8.21
N PHE A 80 10.87 -2.83 7.16
CA PHE A 80 9.46 -3.15 7.01
C PHE A 80 8.93 -3.93 8.24
N GLU A 81 9.58 -5.04 8.59
CA GLU A 81 9.18 -5.82 9.78
C GLU A 81 9.27 -5.02 11.07
N PHE A 82 10.25 -4.12 11.21
CA PHE A 82 10.37 -3.26 12.38
C PHE A 82 9.20 -2.26 12.47
N VAL A 83 8.89 -1.59 11.37
CA VAL A 83 7.82 -0.58 11.29
C VAL A 83 6.46 -1.23 11.54
N GLU A 84 6.17 -2.35 10.91
CA GLU A 84 4.90 -3.05 11.06
C GLU A 84 4.77 -3.69 12.45
N ASN A 85 5.76 -4.48 12.88
CA ASN A 85 5.61 -5.27 14.09
C ASN A 85 5.83 -4.48 15.38
N ARG A 86 6.75 -3.49 15.37
CA ARG A 86 7.14 -2.72 16.56
C ARG A 86 6.44 -1.37 16.63
N LEU A 87 6.40 -0.63 15.53
CA LEU A 87 5.76 0.70 15.49
C LEU A 87 4.26 0.62 15.21
N LYS A 88 3.74 -0.52 14.75
CA LYS A 88 2.31 -0.74 14.43
C LYS A 88 1.79 0.23 13.36
N PHE A 89 2.66 0.64 12.44
CA PHE A 89 2.27 1.35 11.24
C PHE A 89 2.02 0.34 10.12
N ASP A 90 0.79 0.35 9.61
CA ASP A 90 0.35 -0.49 8.50
C ASP A 90 0.67 0.21 7.18
N ASP A 91 1.86 -0.07 6.63
CA ASP A 91 2.37 0.49 5.38
C ASP A 91 2.19 -0.52 4.24
N VAL A 92 1.01 -0.49 3.62
CA VAL A 92 0.57 -1.45 2.60
C VAL A 92 1.53 -1.62 1.41
N CYS A 93 2.32 -0.59 1.09
CA CYS A 93 3.22 -0.57 -0.06
C CYS A 93 4.70 -0.50 0.34
N ALA A 94 5.03 -0.59 1.64
CA ALA A 94 6.38 -0.36 2.16
C ALA A 94 6.98 0.99 1.72
N VAL A 95 6.18 2.05 1.68
CA VAL A 95 6.61 3.40 1.28
C VAL A 95 7.73 3.92 2.17
N PHE A 96 7.64 3.77 3.49
CA PHE A 96 8.69 4.24 4.40
C PHE A 96 9.99 3.42 4.28
N PRO A 97 9.97 2.06 4.27
CA PRO A 97 11.17 1.26 4.03
C PRO A 97 11.85 1.50 2.66
N VAL A 98 11.07 1.76 1.61
CA VAL A 98 11.59 2.00 0.25
C VAL A 98 12.10 3.43 0.10
N HIS A 99 11.33 4.44 0.50
CA HIS A 99 11.64 5.84 0.23
C HIS A 99 12.34 6.53 1.40
N GLY A 100 11.82 6.34 2.61
CA GLY A 100 12.34 6.97 3.82
C GLY A 100 13.69 6.40 4.23
N SER A 101 13.72 5.14 4.67
CA SER A 101 14.95 4.55 5.21
C SER A 101 16.01 4.29 4.15
N ALA A 102 15.64 3.78 2.96
CA ALA A 102 16.59 3.55 1.88
C ALA A 102 17.19 4.87 1.35
N GLY A 103 16.38 5.93 1.24
CA GLY A 103 16.85 7.25 0.84
C GLY A 103 17.83 7.85 1.85
N VAL A 104 17.53 7.75 3.14
CA VAL A 104 18.47 8.15 4.21
C VAL A 104 19.76 7.35 4.13
N LEU A 105 19.67 6.02 3.95
CA LEU A 105 20.84 5.17 3.81
C LEU A 105 21.71 5.61 2.62
N GLY A 106 21.11 5.81 1.44
CA GLY A 106 21.81 6.25 0.23
C GLY A 106 22.57 7.57 0.46
N ILE A 107 21.90 8.58 0.97
CA ILE A 107 22.50 9.89 1.26
C ILE A 107 23.65 9.78 2.27
N LEU A 108 23.49 9.00 3.34
CA LEU A 108 24.54 8.81 4.35
C LEU A 108 25.72 7.99 3.83
N THR A 109 25.51 7.10 2.86
CA THR A 109 26.59 6.34 2.23
C THR A 109 27.43 7.17 1.27
N PHE A 110 26.96 8.34 0.81
CA PHE A 110 27.64 9.21 -0.16
C PHE A 110 29.15 9.37 0.14
N SER A 111 29.49 9.78 1.37
CA SER A 111 30.87 10.05 1.76
C SER A 111 31.78 8.84 1.68
N PHE A 112 31.24 7.62 1.69
CA PHE A 112 32.03 6.40 1.59
C PHE A 112 32.25 5.94 0.15
N VAL A 113 31.36 6.33 -0.77
CA VAL A 113 31.38 5.87 -2.18
C VAL A 113 31.68 6.98 -3.18
N SER A 114 31.90 8.20 -2.69
CA SER A 114 32.21 9.38 -3.50
C SER A 114 33.48 9.19 -4.32
N THR A 115 33.49 9.72 -5.55
CA THR A 115 34.67 9.77 -6.42
C THR A 115 35.78 10.65 -5.85
N GLU A 116 35.45 11.59 -4.96
CA GLU A 116 36.42 12.48 -4.30
C GLU A 116 37.03 11.86 -3.04
N GLY A 117 36.57 10.67 -2.65
CA GLY A 117 36.98 9.98 -1.44
C GLY A 117 36.21 10.42 -0.19
N PHE A 118 36.61 9.85 0.95
CA PHE A 118 35.94 10.09 2.22
C PHE A 118 36.30 11.46 2.81
N THR A 119 35.27 12.26 3.08
CA THR A 119 35.39 13.52 3.80
C THR A 119 34.34 13.61 4.92
N VAL A 120 34.78 14.06 6.08
CA VAL A 120 33.91 14.27 7.25
C VAL A 120 32.92 15.41 6.98
N ASP A 121 33.36 16.44 6.24
CA ASP A 121 32.52 17.58 5.90
C ASP A 121 31.35 17.18 4.99
N ALA A 122 31.57 16.32 4.00
CA ALA A 122 30.48 15.78 3.20
C ALA A 122 29.52 14.97 4.07
N LEU A 123 30.02 14.12 4.96
CA LEU A 123 29.17 13.29 5.81
C LEU A 123 28.33 14.16 6.76
N ALA A 124 28.93 15.19 7.35
CA ALA A 124 28.24 16.16 8.19
C ALA A 124 27.17 16.93 7.42
N ALA A 125 27.47 17.36 6.19
CA ALA A 125 26.51 18.03 5.33
C ALA A 125 25.32 17.12 4.98
N GLN A 126 25.57 15.84 4.65
CA GLN A 126 24.51 14.87 4.35
C GLN A 126 23.64 14.55 5.57
N MET A 127 24.25 14.37 6.75
CA MET A 127 23.51 14.19 8.00
C MET A 127 22.62 15.40 8.32
N LEU A 128 23.14 16.61 8.13
CA LEU A 128 22.37 17.84 8.33
C LEU A 128 21.21 17.93 7.32
N GLY A 129 21.46 17.61 6.05
CA GLY A 129 20.42 17.58 5.01
C GLY A 129 19.30 16.61 5.34
N VAL A 130 19.64 15.37 5.73
CA VAL A 130 18.68 14.37 6.19
C VAL A 130 17.87 14.89 7.38
N LEU A 131 18.52 15.50 8.38
CA LEU A 131 17.85 16.03 9.56
C LEU A 131 16.85 17.14 9.19
N VAL A 132 17.28 18.09 8.37
CA VAL A 132 16.43 19.22 7.94
C VAL A 132 15.22 18.72 7.15
N ILE A 133 15.43 17.84 6.16
CA ILE A 133 14.34 17.26 5.36
C ILE A 133 13.40 16.43 6.23
N THR A 134 13.93 15.64 7.16
CA THR A 134 13.12 14.82 8.07
C THR A 134 12.24 15.70 8.97
N ILE A 135 12.82 16.73 9.59
CA ILE A 135 12.06 17.65 10.45
C ILE A 135 10.98 18.38 9.62
N TRP A 136 11.35 18.91 8.46
CA TRP A 136 10.42 19.61 7.58
C TRP A 136 9.25 18.73 7.15
N THR A 137 9.53 17.52 6.65
CA THR A 137 8.51 16.59 6.15
C THR A 137 7.61 16.09 7.28
N VAL A 138 8.15 15.77 8.45
CA VAL A 138 7.35 15.35 9.61
C VAL A 138 6.44 16.49 10.08
N VAL A 139 6.96 17.71 10.22
CA VAL A 139 6.18 18.87 10.67
C VAL A 139 5.09 19.23 9.65
N ALA A 140 5.44 19.31 8.37
CA ALA A 140 4.50 19.64 7.31
C ALA A 140 3.39 18.58 7.17
N THR A 141 3.74 17.30 7.13
CA THR A 141 2.78 16.20 7.07
C THR A 141 1.89 16.17 8.31
N HIS A 142 2.46 16.34 9.51
CA HIS A 142 1.67 16.40 10.74
C HIS A 142 0.65 17.54 10.71
N LEU A 143 1.05 18.72 10.24
CA LEU A 143 0.15 19.88 10.11
C LEU A 143 -0.99 19.59 9.12
N VAL A 144 -0.66 19.10 7.92
CA VAL A 144 -1.64 18.80 6.87
C VAL A 144 -2.65 17.75 7.35
N PHE A 145 -2.19 16.64 7.92
CA PHE A 145 -3.07 15.59 8.41
C PHE A 145 -3.89 16.01 9.63
N THR A 146 -3.36 16.89 10.49
CA THR A 146 -4.12 17.46 11.60
C THR A 146 -5.27 18.32 11.09
N ILE A 147 -5.03 19.17 10.08
CA ILE A 147 -6.07 19.97 9.44
C ILE A 147 -7.11 19.07 8.77
N ALA A 148 -6.66 18.08 7.98
CA ALA A 148 -7.57 17.12 7.34
C ALA A 148 -8.42 16.33 8.35
N LYS A 149 -7.86 16.00 9.52
CA LYS A 149 -8.58 15.33 10.60
C LYS A 149 -9.65 16.23 11.22
N ILE A 150 -9.36 17.50 11.43
CA ILE A 150 -10.33 18.49 11.95
C ILE A 150 -11.48 18.68 10.95
N LEU A 151 -11.19 18.67 9.64
CA LEU A 151 -12.20 18.76 8.59
C LEU A 151 -12.97 17.44 8.36
N GLY A 152 -12.65 16.37 9.08
CA GLY A 152 -13.29 15.06 8.93
C GLY A 152 -12.98 14.37 7.59
N GLN A 153 -11.87 14.73 6.92
CA GLN A 153 -11.48 14.21 5.61
C GLN A 153 -10.32 13.20 5.68
N ALA A 154 -9.72 12.99 6.84
CA ALA A 154 -8.51 12.16 6.95
C ALA A 154 -8.74 10.64 6.79
N ARG A 155 -9.96 10.13 7.04
CA ARG A 155 -10.28 8.69 6.91
C ARG A 155 -11.74 8.50 6.54
N VAL A 156 -12.01 7.50 5.69
CA VAL A 156 -13.37 7.07 5.34
C VAL A 156 -14.10 6.45 6.54
N THR A 157 -15.41 6.31 6.44
CA THR A 157 -16.19 5.63 7.49
C THR A 157 -15.84 4.14 7.58
N PRO A 158 -15.94 3.49 8.75
CA PRO A 158 -15.66 2.06 8.88
C PRO A 158 -16.56 1.17 8.02
N LYS A 159 -17.72 1.68 7.60
CA LYS A 159 -18.60 0.98 6.66
C LYS A 159 -18.01 1.01 5.25
N HIS A 160 -17.65 2.20 4.76
CA HIS A 160 -17.01 2.37 3.44
C HIS A 160 -15.67 1.60 3.37
N GLU A 161 -14.91 1.58 4.45
CA GLU A 161 -13.66 0.82 4.54
C GLU A 161 -13.86 -0.70 4.37
N ARG A 162 -14.97 -1.24 4.90
CA ARG A 162 -15.31 -2.68 4.77
C ARG A 162 -15.95 -3.03 3.43
N ASP A 163 -16.76 -2.12 2.89
CA ASP A 163 -17.46 -2.31 1.62
C ASP A 163 -16.50 -2.14 0.43
N GLY A 164 -15.37 -1.44 0.63
CA GLY A 164 -14.36 -1.13 -0.39
C GLY A 164 -14.58 0.25 -1.00
N LEU A 165 -13.51 1.05 -1.16
CA LEU A 165 -13.62 2.43 -1.66
C LEU A 165 -14.13 2.50 -3.10
N ASP A 166 -13.86 1.48 -3.91
CA ASP A 166 -14.35 1.42 -5.29
C ASP A 166 -15.88 1.34 -5.33
N VAL A 167 -16.47 0.56 -4.43
CA VAL A 167 -17.94 0.44 -4.33
C VAL A 167 -18.53 1.67 -3.65
N SER A 168 -17.93 2.15 -2.55
CA SER A 168 -18.53 3.21 -1.74
C SER A 168 -18.39 4.61 -2.34
N GLU A 169 -17.30 4.90 -3.04
CA GLU A 169 -17.04 6.23 -3.63
C GLU A 169 -17.26 6.25 -5.15
N HIS A 170 -16.95 5.14 -5.86
CA HIS A 170 -17.03 5.10 -7.33
C HIS A 170 -18.21 4.28 -7.86
N GLY A 171 -18.91 3.51 -7.01
CA GLY A 171 -20.07 2.71 -7.40
C GLY A 171 -19.75 1.56 -8.36
N ILE A 172 -18.47 1.18 -8.46
CA ILE A 172 -18.00 0.10 -9.34
C ILE A 172 -17.44 -1.05 -8.50
N ASP A 173 -17.68 -2.28 -8.96
CA ASP A 173 -17.00 -3.46 -8.44
C ASP A 173 -15.75 -3.71 -9.31
N THR A 174 -14.57 -3.59 -8.71
CA THR A 174 -13.27 -3.67 -9.41
C THR A 174 -12.87 -5.10 -9.75
N TYR A 175 -13.49 -6.08 -9.09
CA TYR A 175 -13.16 -7.50 -9.22
C TYR A 175 -14.42 -8.37 -9.30
N PRO A 176 -15.31 -8.15 -10.30
CA PRO A 176 -16.59 -8.85 -10.40
C PRO A 176 -16.43 -10.37 -10.55
N GLU A 177 -15.29 -10.83 -11.09
CA GLU A 177 -14.93 -12.25 -11.19
C GLU A 177 -14.60 -12.91 -9.84
N PHE A 178 -14.29 -12.11 -8.81
CA PHE A 178 -14.10 -12.57 -7.42
C PHE A 178 -15.33 -12.26 -6.53
N GLY A 179 -16.23 -11.36 -6.96
CA GLY A 179 -17.34 -10.77 -6.19
C GLY A 179 -18.70 -11.50 -6.20
N GLY A 180 -18.77 -12.74 -6.68
CA GLY A 180 -20.03 -13.45 -6.96
C GLY A 180 -20.86 -13.99 -5.79
N GLN A 181 -20.86 -13.40 -4.59
CA GLN A 181 -21.69 -13.91 -3.45
C GLN A 181 -22.41 -12.84 -2.60
N ILE A 182 -21.98 -11.57 -2.63
CA ILE A 182 -22.59 -10.52 -1.79
C ILE A 182 -23.77 -9.85 -2.52
N GLN A 183 -23.62 -9.59 -3.83
CA GLN A 183 -24.67 -9.00 -4.67
C GLN A 183 -25.92 -9.89 -4.74
N SER A 184 -25.73 -11.21 -4.96
CA SER A 184 -26.85 -12.15 -5.05
C SER A 184 -27.66 -12.20 -3.75
N ARG A 185 -27.04 -12.00 -2.58
CA ARG A 185 -27.78 -11.94 -1.31
C ARG A 185 -28.51 -10.62 -1.11
N MET A 186 -28.00 -9.50 -1.62
CA MET A 186 -28.67 -8.20 -1.54
C MET A 186 -29.80 -8.06 -2.57
N GLU A 187 -29.61 -8.52 -3.81
CA GLU A 187 -30.69 -8.62 -4.80
C GLU A 187 -31.75 -9.62 -4.35
N VAL A 188 -31.37 -10.82 -3.89
CA VAL A 188 -32.35 -11.80 -3.37
C VAL A 188 -33.04 -11.31 -2.10
N HIS A 189 -32.39 -10.48 -1.27
CA HIS A 189 -33.05 -9.87 -0.10
C HIS A 189 -34.00 -8.74 -0.51
N SER A 190 -33.62 -7.91 -1.49
CA SER A 190 -34.44 -6.84 -2.06
C SER A 190 -35.66 -7.42 -2.78
N GLU A 191 -35.48 -8.44 -3.62
CA GLU A 191 -36.57 -9.13 -4.32
C GLU A 191 -37.49 -9.87 -3.35
N ARG A 192 -36.97 -10.55 -2.31
CA ARG A 192 -37.81 -11.21 -1.30
C ARG A 192 -38.57 -10.20 -0.44
N THR A 193 -37.99 -9.05 -0.11
CA THR A 193 -38.69 -8.01 0.66
C THR A 193 -39.69 -7.24 -0.20
N ALA A 194 -39.41 -7.04 -1.50
CA ALA A 194 -40.34 -6.48 -2.46
C ALA A 194 -41.53 -7.43 -2.70
N VAL A 195 -41.29 -8.72 -3.00
CA VAL A 195 -42.35 -9.74 -3.21
C VAL A 195 -43.22 -9.92 -1.95
N CYS A 196 -42.64 -9.86 -0.75
CA CYS A 196 -43.39 -9.95 0.50
C CYS A 196 -44.24 -8.69 0.75
N ARG A 197 -43.82 -7.51 0.26
CA ARG A 197 -44.64 -6.28 0.31
C ARG A 197 -45.77 -6.28 -0.73
N THR A 198 -45.54 -6.68 -1.97
CA THR A 198 -46.61 -6.69 -3.00
C THR A 198 -47.68 -7.73 -2.73
N THR A 199 -47.33 -8.91 -2.20
CA THR A 199 -48.31 -9.92 -1.82
C THR A 199 -49.10 -9.57 -0.55
N ALA A 200 -48.54 -8.76 0.35
CA ALA A 200 -49.25 -8.25 1.52
C ALA A 200 -50.27 -7.13 1.19
N VAL A 201 -50.02 -6.36 0.12
CA VAL A 201 -50.92 -5.26 -0.31
C VAL A 201 -52.12 -5.78 -1.11
N LEU A 202 -51.98 -6.86 -1.87
CA LEU A 202 -53.07 -7.40 -2.71
C LEU A 202 -54.09 -8.28 -1.96
N ASN A 203 -53.86 -8.59 -0.68
CA ASN A 203 -54.76 -9.44 0.12
C ASN A 203 -55.13 -8.83 1.49
N TRP A 204 -55.02 -7.51 1.63
CA TRP A 204 -55.34 -6.80 2.87
C TRP A 204 -56.84 -6.53 2.98
N SER A 205 -57.54 -7.39 3.73
CA SER A 205 -58.77 -7.02 4.43
C SER A 205 -58.43 -6.79 5.90
N PRO A 206 -58.90 -5.71 6.56
CA PRO A 206 -58.43 -5.35 7.89
C PRO A 206 -59.04 -6.27 8.95
N PRO A 207 -58.26 -6.90 9.84
CA PRO A 207 -58.79 -7.45 11.07
C PRO A 207 -58.43 -6.55 12.27
N SER A 208 -59.41 -6.42 13.15
CA SER A 208 -59.33 -5.77 14.45
C SER A 208 -58.21 -6.33 15.33
N TYR A 209 -57.51 -5.42 16.00
CA TYR A 209 -56.92 -5.54 17.35
C TYR A 209 -56.68 -6.97 17.90
N ALA A 210 -55.47 -7.50 17.74
CA ALA A 210 -54.82 -8.39 18.74
C ALA A 210 -53.39 -8.76 18.30
N GLN A 211 -52.42 -8.53 19.18
CA GLN A 211 -51.08 -9.10 19.12
C GLN A 211 -51.15 -10.64 19.13
N THR A 212 -50.29 -11.32 18.35
CA THR A 212 -49.39 -12.41 18.82
C THR A 212 -48.71 -13.20 17.68
N ASN A 213 -47.41 -13.44 17.90
CA ASN A 213 -46.60 -14.59 17.45
C ASN A 213 -46.15 -14.72 15.98
N SER A 214 -44.96 -14.13 15.79
CA SER A 214 -44.04 -14.02 14.64
C SER A 214 -43.48 -15.32 14.02
N VAL A 215 -44.06 -16.51 14.27
CA VAL A 215 -43.49 -17.79 13.79
C VAL A 215 -44.37 -18.51 12.77
N LYS A 216 -45.70 -18.39 12.84
CA LYS A 216 -46.62 -19.08 11.90
C LYS A 216 -46.70 -18.43 10.52
N GLN A 217 -46.39 -17.14 10.39
CA GLN A 217 -46.48 -16.41 9.13
C GLN A 217 -45.28 -16.72 8.20
N ARG A 218 -44.09 -17.01 8.75
CA ARG A 218 -42.90 -17.41 7.97
C ARG A 218 -43.05 -18.74 7.24
N ARG A 219 -43.83 -19.69 7.79
CA ARG A 219 -44.05 -21.00 7.15
C ARG A 219 -45.00 -20.97 5.95
N ARG A 220 -45.78 -19.89 5.77
CA ARG A 220 -46.75 -19.80 4.67
C ARG A 220 -46.13 -19.24 3.38
N CYS A 221 -45.15 -18.32 3.48
CA CYS A 221 -44.41 -17.82 2.31
C CYS A 221 -43.45 -18.85 1.69
N LEU A 222 -42.91 -19.79 2.49
CA LEU A 222 -42.01 -20.84 2.00
C LEU A 222 -42.69 -21.91 1.14
N LYS A 223 -44.03 -22.00 1.16
CA LYS A 223 -44.79 -23.00 0.38
C LYS A 223 -45.16 -22.54 -1.04
N LEU A 224 -44.82 -21.31 -1.44
CA LEU A 224 -45.21 -20.74 -2.74
C LEU A 224 -44.01 -20.34 -3.61
N ALA A 225 -42.78 -20.68 -3.23
CA ALA A 225 -41.65 -20.56 -4.15
C ALA A 225 -41.77 -21.65 -5.24
N PRO A 226 -41.73 -21.30 -6.55
CA PRO A 226 -41.68 -22.31 -7.59
C PRO A 226 -40.41 -23.15 -7.40
N GLN A 227 -40.59 -24.47 -7.39
CA GLN A 227 -39.50 -25.43 -7.44
C GLN A 227 -38.83 -25.27 -8.82
N VAL A 228 -37.68 -24.62 -8.88
CA VAL A 228 -36.85 -24.60 -10.09
C VAL A 228 -36.27 -26.00 -10.23
N SER A 229 -36.77 -26.73 -11.22
CA SER A 229 -36.29 -28.04 -11.65
C SER A 229 -35.00 -27.90 -12.47
N GLN A 230 -33.99 -28.68 -12.07
CA GLN A 230 -32.70 -29.00 -12.73
C GLN A 230 -31.82 -27.85 -13.23
#